data_AF-A0A9D7V5I5-F1
#
_entry.id   AF-A0A9D7V5I5-F1
#
_cell.length_a   1.000
_cell.length_b   1.000
_cell.length_c   1.000
_cell.angle_alpha   90.00
_cell.angle_beta   90.00
_cell.angle_gamma   90.00
#
_symmetry.space_group_name_H-M   'P 1'
#
loop_
_entity.id
_entity.type
_entity.pdbx_description
1 polymer ?
#
loop_
_entity_poly.entity_id
_entity_poly.type
_entity_poly.pdbx_seq_one_letter_code
_entity_poly.pdbx_strand_id
1 'polypeptide(L)' 'MANHPYPDYLAYLVRLWHEGEGVWRSTVENPHTGERHAFADVEALFVFMRRQLEEVALVEKDDWGDGSQ' A
#
# COMPACT_ATOMS: atom_id res chain seq x y z
N MET A 1 1.77 16.81 20.90
CA MET A 1 2.14 16.26 19.58
C MET A 1 2.53 14.82 19.82
N ALA A 2 1.62 13.88 19.57
CA ALA A 2 1.94 12.47 19.76
C ALA A 2 2.99 12.09 18.71
N ASN A 3 4.11 11.55 19.17
CA ASN A 3 5.18 11.03 18.33
C ASN A 3 4.67 9.72 17.72
N HIS A 4 4.00 9.78 16.57
CA HIS A 4 3.65 8.58 15.82
C HIS A 4 4.97 8.04 15.22
N PRO A 5 5.48 6.89 15.67
CA PRO A 5 6.76 6.35 15.20
C PRO A 5 6.69 5.87 13.75
N TYR A 6 5.50 5.86 13.17
CA TYR A 6 5.26 5.56 11.76
C TYR A 6 5.01 6.86 11.04
N PRO A 7 5.69 7.12 9.92
CA PRO A 7 5.40 8.29 9.14
C PRO A 7 4.01 8.17 8.49
N ASP A 8 3.33 9.29 8.31
CA ASP A 8 1.99 9.41 7.69
C ASP A 8 1.99 9.10 6.17
N TYR A 9 2.85 8.19 5.72
CA TYR A 9 2.99 7.80 4.33
C TYR A 9 3.08 6.28 4.17
N LEU A 10 2.57 5.81 3.05
CA LEU A 10 2.85 4.48 2.53
C LEU A 10 3.97 4.56 1.49
N ALA A 11 5.01 3.76 1.65
CA ALA A 11 6.08 3.62 0.67
C ALA A 11 6.08 2.21 0.09
N TYR A 12 6.19 2.15 -1.23
CA TYR A 12 6.29 0.91 -1.99
C TYR A 12 7.28 1.09 -3.14
N LEU A 13 8.10 0.06 -3.39
CA LEU A 13 8.86 -0.05 -4.63
C LEU A 13 8.03 -0.81 -5.67
N VAL A 14 7.64 -0.12 -6.73
CA VAL A 14 6.93 -0.71 -7.87
C VAL A 14 7.94 -1.07 -8.95
N ARG A 15 7.91 -2.32 -9.41
CA ARG A 15 8.63 -2.76 -10.61
C ARG A 15 7.62 -3.15 -11.67
N LEU A 16 7.78 -2.58 -12.87
CA LEU A 16 6.98 -2.91 -14.06
C LEU A 16 7.93 -3.45 -15.12
N TRP A 17 7.57 -4.57 -15.74
CA TRP A 17 8.35 -5.12 -16.84
C TRP A 17 7.44 -5.81 -17.86
N HIS A 18 7.97 -6.00 -19.06
CA HIS A 18 7.29 -6.70 -20.14
C HIS A 18 7.89 -8.10 -20.28
N GLU A 19 7.05 -9.13 -20.33
CA GLU A 19 7.49 -10.54 -20.45
C GLU A 19 7.55 -11.07 -21.89
N GLY A 20 7.33 -10.19 -22.89
CA GLY A 20 7.11 -10.62 -24.26
C GLY A 20 5.61 -10.69 -24.57
N GLU A 21 5.25 -10.76 -25.86
CA GLU A 21 3.86 -10.95 -26.31
C GLU A 21 2.84 -9.87 -25.88
N GLY A 22 3.30 -8.68 -25.48
CA GLY A 22 2.41 -7.59 -25.05
C GLY A 22 2.03 -7.63 -23.57
N VAL A 23 2.54 -8.60 -22.80
CA VAL A 23 2.15 -8.81 -21.41
C VAL A 23 3.02 -7.96 -20.47
N TRP A 24 2.36 -7.11 -19.69
CA TRP A 24 2.96 -6.36 -18.61
C TRP A 24 2.79 -7.10 -17.28
N ARG A 25 3.87 -7.20 -16.53
CA ARG A 25 3.87 -7.70 -15.16
C ARG A 25 4.23 -6.59 -14.21
N SER A 26 3.79 -6.74 -12.97
CA SER A 26 4.22 -5.86 -11.91
C SER A 26 4.53 -6.60 -10.62
N THR A 27 5.42 -6.03 -9.83
CA THR A 27 5.57 -6.37 -8.41
C THR A 27 5.57 -5.10 -7.59
N VAL A 28 5.04 -5.22 -6.38
CA VAL A 28 5.11 -4.22 -5.33
C VAL A 28 5.87 -4.84 -4.18
N GLU A 29 6.78 -4.07 -3.59
CA GLU A 29 7.53 -4.44 -2.41
C GLU A 29 7.41 -3.33 -1.36
N ASN A 30 7.03 -3.68 -0.14
CA ASN A 30 7.06 -2.78 1.00
C ASN A 30 8.49 -2.75 1.56
N PRO A 31 9.22 -1.62 1.50
CA PRO A 31 10.60 -1.55 1.94
C PRO A 31 10.76 -1.67 3.48
N HIS A 32 9.69 -1.44 4.24
CA HIS A 32 9.71 -1.53 5.70
C HIS A 32 9.52 -2.97 6.21
N THR A 33 8.72 -3.78 5.50
CA THR A 33 8.41 -5.16 5.90
C THR A 33 9.10 -6.21 5.04
N GLY A 34 9.56 -5.85 3.84
CA GLY A 34 10.05 -6.77 2.82
C GLY A 34 8.95 -7.57 2.11
N GLU A 35 7.67 -7.34 2.44
CA GLU A 35 6.55 -8.02 1.81
C GLU A 35 6.48 -7.69 0.31
N ARG A 36 6.23 -8.72 -0.51
CA ARG A 36 6.17 -8.59 -1.96
C ARG A 36 4.91 -9.23 -2.55
N HIS A 37 4.22 -8.48 -3.40
CA HIS A 37 3.09 -8.96 -4.19
C HIS A 37 3.40 -8.86 -5.67
N ALA A 38 3.00 -9.86 -6.46
CA ALA A 38 3.11 -9.87 -7.91
C ALA A 38 1.72 -9.80 -8.54
N PHE A 39 1.61 -9.07 -9.64
CA PHE A 39 0.37 -8.90 -10.37
C PHE A 39 0.58 -9.18 -11.87
N ALA A 40 -0.41 -9.85 -12.46
CA ALA A 40 -0.41 -10.23 -13.87
C ALA A 40 -0.93 -9.14 -14.81
N ASP A 41 -1.57 -8.12 -14.25
CA ASP A 41 -2.11 -6.95 -14.95
C ASP A 41 -1.97 -5.71 -14.04
N VAL A 42 -2.13 -4.53 -14.65
CA VAL A 42 -1.96 -3.24 -13.95
C VAL A 42 -3.21 -2.85 -13.13
N GLU A 43 -4.38 -3.39 -13.46
CA GLU A 43 -5.62 -3.07 -12.76
C GLU A 43 -5.62 -3.67 -11.35
N ALA A 44 -5.15 -4.92 -11.20
CA ALA A 44 -4.96 -5.58 -9.93
C ALA A 44 -3.97 -4.83 -9.02
N LEU A 45 -2.91 -4.24 -9.61
CA LEU A 45 -1.98 -3.36 -8.89
C LEU A 45 -2.71 -2.13 -8.32
N PHE A 46 -3.53 -1.44 -9.12
CA PHE A 46 -4.28 -0.28 -8.64
C PHE A 46 -5.31 -0.64 -7.57
N VAL A 47 -6.00 -1.77 -7.71
CA VAL A 47 -6.92 -2.28 -6.67
C VAL A 47 -6.17 -2.52 -5.36
N PHE A 48 -4.99 -3.13 -5.41
CA PHE A 48 -4.14 -3.32 -4.23
C PHE A 48 -3.77 -1.98 -3.58
N MET A 49 -3.23 -1.02 -4.35
CA MET A 49 -2.80 0.27 -3.82
C MET A 49 -3.96 1.06 -3.18
N ARG A 50 -5.15 1.00 -3.80
CA ARG A 50 -6.35 1.64 -3.25
C ARG A 50 -6.75 1.06 -1.90
N ARG A 51 -6.73 -0.27 -1.75
CA ARG A 51 -7.05 -0.93 -0.47
C ARG A 51 -6.09 -0.52 0.64
N GLN A 52 -4.79 -0.43 0.35
CA GLN A 52 -3.80 0.00 1.34
C GLN A 52 -4.07 1.43 1.85
N LEU A 53 -4.49 2.33 0.96
CA LEU A 53 -4.90 3.69 1.36
C LEU A 53 -6.18 3.70 2.22
N GLU A 54 -7.18 2.89 1.84
CA GLU A 54 -8.43 2.76 2.59
C GLU A 54 -8.19 2.15 3.98
N GLU A 55 -7.30 1.16 4.11
CA GLU A 55 -6.92 0.55 5.39
C GLU A 55 -6.24 1.56 6.33
N VAL A 56 -5.29 2.36 5.84
CA VAL A 56 -4.67 3.42 6.65
C VAL A 56 -5.70 4.46 7.10
N ALA A 57 -6.59 4.90 6.21
CA ALA A 57 -7.62 5.88 6.55
C ALA A 57 -8.63 5.35 7.59
N LEU A 58 -8.86 4.02 7.63
CA LEU A 58 -9.68 3.39 8.67
C LEU A 58 -8.94 3.34 10.02
N VAL A 59 -7.64 3.02 10.03
CA VAL A 59 -6.81 3.02 11.25
C VAL A 59 -6.78 4.40 11.90
N GLU A 60 -6.61 5.47 11.11
CA GLU A 60 -6.67 6.84 11.63
C GLU A 60 -8.03 7.15 12.27
N LYS A 61 -9.13 6.76 11.63
CA LYS A 61 -10.49 7.05 12.11
C LYS A 61 -10.80 6.37 13.44
N ASP A 62 -10.26 5.19 13.68
CA ASP A 62 -10.50 4.42 14.90
C ASP A 62 -9.64 4.91 16.09
N ASP A 63 -8.46 5.51 15.85
CA ASP A 63 -7.59 6.07 16.89
C ASP A 63 -8.17 7.35 17.54
N TRP A 64 -9.07 8.07 16.85
CA TRP A 64 -9.79 9.23 17.38
C TRP A 64 -11.08 8.90 18.16
N GLY A 65 -11.27 7.63 18.54
CA GLY A 65 -12.53 7.07 19.05
C GLY A 65 -12.60 6.75 20.56
N ASP A 66 -11.86 7.44 21.42
CA ASP A 66 -11.96 7.26 22.89
C ASP A 66 -11.42 8.52 23.58
N GLY A 67 -12.31 9.36 24.08
CA GLY A 67 -11.89 10.55 24.82
C GLY A 67 -12.92 11.67 24.83
N SER A 68 -14.20 11.37 25.03
CA SER A 68 -15.16 12.40 25.46
C SER A 68 -16.34 11.80 26.21
N GLN A 69 -16.29 11.85 27.53
CA GLN A 69 -17.02 12.81 28.39
C GLN A 69 -16.78 12.46 29.86
#